data_AF-A0A820QRQ9-F1
#
_entry.id   AF-A0A820QRQ9-F1
#
_cell.length_a   1.000
_cell.length_b   1.000
_cell.length_c   1.000
_cell.angle_alpha   90.00
_cell.angle_beta   90.00
_cell.angle_gamma   90.00
#
_symmetry.space_group_name_H-M   'P 1'
#
loop_
_entity.id
_entity.type
_entity.pdbx_description
1 polymer ?
#
loop_
_entity_poly.entity_id
_entity_poly.type
_entity_poly.pdbx_seq_one_letter_code
_entity_poly.pdbx_strand_id
1 'polypeptide(L)'
;MLQIQSKKWLKLNNGWYAGLQLYAPSTNNALEATNKTIKDDGTFRERHVLSRFLTISSNIIHNWSIERDPSLANARIFATEPTIALQLWTSSYQWAKLTKDIICIPNDSSKIYYIPARDLKSTTQAELIKYNKKWTTFGQFKKSFDIWRMEMQNYSHWKTSKCNCPAFFKNYVCKHIVGMAIRLKYCKPPATAKTVPI
;
A
#
# COMPACT_ATOMS: atom_id res chain seq x y z
N MET A 1 15.22 28.37 -2.83
CA MET A 1 14.83 27.01 -3.27
C MET A 1 13.47 26.57 -2.66
N LEU A 2 12.46 27.46 -2.59
CA LEU A 2 11.12 27.17 -2.03
C LEU A 2 9.99 27.26 -3.08
N GLN A 3 10.26 27.81 -4.27
CA GLN A 3 9.22 28.07 -5.28
C GLN A 3 8.87 26.87 -6.16
N ILE A 4 9.76 25.88 -6.30
CA ILE A 4 9.53 24.72 -7.20
C ILE A 4 8.57 23.70 -6.56
N GLN A 5 8.57 23.55 -5.24
CA GLN A 5 7.68 22.60 -4.55
C GLN A 5 6.24 23.12 -4.43
N SER A 6 6.01 24.41 -4.17
CA SER A 6 4.66 24.87 -3.81
C SER A 6 3.66 24.84 -4.98
N LYS A 7 4.01 25.41 -6.14
CA LYS A 7 3.02 25.62 -7.23
C LYS A 7 2.65 24.34 -7.98
N LYS A 8 3.61 23.43 -8.20
CA LYS A 8 3.40 22.18 -8.96
C LYS A 8 2.77 21.10 -8.08
N TRP A 9 3.23 20.96 -6.83
CA TRP A 9 2.69 19.97 -5.91
C TRP A 9 1.26 20.29 -5.49
N LEU A 10 0.94 21.55 -5.14
CA LEU A 10 -0.43 21.94 -4.75
C LEU A 10 -1.43 21.80 -5.91
N LYS A 11 -1.01 22.05 -7.16
CA LYS A 11 -1.87 21.82 -8.33
C LYS A 11 -2.12 20.35 -8.63
N LEU A 12 -1.13 19.48 -8.39
CA LEU A 12 -1.23 18.04 -8.64
C LEU A 12 -1.89 17.27 -7.48
N ASN A 13 -1.87 17.82 -6.26
CA ASN A 13 -2.37 17.19 -5.05
C ASN A 13 -3.45 18.08 -4.38
N ASN A 14 -4.50 18.40 -5.12
CA ASN A 14 -5.56 19.32 -4.70
C ASN A 14 -6.61 18.71 -3.74
N GLY A 15 -6.39 17.49 -3.26
CA GLY A 15 -7.28 16.84 -2.30
C GLY A 15 -6.50 16.12 -1.22
N TRP A 16 -7.06 16.12 -0.01
CA TRP A 16 -6.40 15.65 1.21
C TRP A 16 -7.22 14.59 1.96
N TYR A 17 -8.09 13.86 1.26
CA TYR A 17 -8.91 12.79 1.84
C TYR A 17 -8.51 11.42 1.27
N ALA A 18 -8.56 10.40 2.12
CA ALA A 18 -8.12 9.03 1.78
C ALA A 18 -8.89 8.41 0.60
N GLY A 19 -10.10 8.91 0.30
CA GLY A 19 -10.90 8.46 -0.83
C GLY A 19 -10.47 9.01 -2.20
N LEU A 20 -9.56 9.99 -2.24
CA LEU A 20 -9.09 10.60 -3.51
C LEU A 20 -8.31 9.61 -4.37
N GLN A 21 -7.54 8.72 -3.73
CA GLN A 21 -6.75 7.70 -4.41
C GLN A 21 -7.17 6.31 -3.94
N LEU A 22 -8.11 5.71 -4.68
CA LEU A 22 -8.54 4.33 -4.42
C LEU A 22 -7.38 3.36 -4.62
N TYR A 23 -7.31 2.34 -3.76
CA TYR A 23 -6.30 1.28 -3.82
C TYR A 23 -4.86 1.78 -3.61
N ALA A 24 -4.72 2.98 -3.03
CA ALA A 24 -3.48 3.41 -2.41
C ALA A 24 -3.49 3.03 -0.93
N PRO A 25 -2.37 2.56 -0.40
CA PRO A 25 -2.23 2.31 1.02
C PRO A 25 -2.28 3.60 1.83
N SER A 26 -2.93 3.49 2.98
CA SER A 26 -3.20 4.59 3.89
C SER A 26 -2.24 4.47 5.08
N THR A 27 -0.94 4.61 4.81
CA THR A 27 0.08 4.50 5.87
C THR A 27 0.59 5.88 6.22
N ASN A 28 0.76 6.11 7.51
CA ASN A 28 1.42 7.27 8.07
C ASN A 28 2.91 7.01 8.37
N ASN A 29 3.47 5.87 7.93
CA ASN A 29 4.83 5.44 8.29
C ASN A 29 5.90 6.52 8.03
N ALA A 30 5.80 7.26 6.92
CA ALA A 30 6.73 8.35 6.61
C ALA A 30 6.63 9.52 7.62
N LEU A 31 5.42 9.85 8.04
CA LEU A 31 5.12 10.83 9.09
C LEU A 31 5.62 10.31 10.44
N GLU A 32 5.31 9.06 10.78
CA GLU A 32 5.73 8.42 12.03
C GLU A 32 7.24 8.31 12.18
N ALA A 33 7.96 8.02 11.10
CA ALA A 33 9.42 7.96 11.09
C ALA A 33 10.06 9.31 11.48
N THR A 34 9.36 10.42 11.24
CA THR A 34 9.84 11.79 11.53
C THR A 34 9.28 12.32 12.86
N ASN A 35 8.26 11.68 13.43
CA ASN A 35 7.64 12.11 14.69
C ASN A 35 8.64 12.18 15.83
N LYS A 36 9.58 11.23 15.89
CA LYS A 36 10.63 11.22 16.92
C LYS A 36 11.51 12.46 16.78
N THR A 37 12.04 12.73 15.59
CA THR A 37 12.84 13.92 15.29
C THR A 37 12.10 15.22 15.59
N ILE A 38 10.82 15.32 15.23
CA ILE A 38 10.02 16.52 15.54
C ILE A 38 9.91 16.73 17.06
N LYS A 39 9.64 15.66 17.83
CA LYS A 39 9.40 15.75 19.27
C LYS A 39 10.68 15.91 20.08
N ASP A 40 11.72 15.17 19.71
CA ASP A 40 12.93 15.00 20.52
C ASP A 40 14.05 15.95 20.09
N ASP A 41 14.12 16.33 18.80
CA ASP A 41 15.18 17.20 18.26
C ASP A 41 14.65 18.60 17.86
N GLY A 42 13.36 18.68 17.48
CA GLY A 42 12.75 19.90 16.99
C GLY A 42 12.14 20.75 18.10
N THR A 43 11.05 20.26 18.70
CA THR A 43 10.26 21.02 19.65
C THR A 43 10.63 20.77 21.10
N PHE A 44 11.36 19.68 21.40
CA PHE A 44 11.57 19.17 22.76
C PHE A 44 10.26 19.01 23.55
N ARG A 45 9.13 18.83 22.84
CA ARG A 45 7.77 18.80 23.39
C ARG A 45 7.33 20.10 24.09
N GLU A 46 8.00 21.21 23.79
CA GLU A 46 7.68 22.54 24.31
C GLU A 46 6.91 23.39 23.29
N ARG A 47 6.21 24.40 23.79
CA ARG A 47 5.57 25.42 22.94
C ARG A 47 6.61 26.46 22.55
N HIS A 48 6.71 26.74 21.25
CA HIS A 48 7.63 27.74 20.71
C HIS A 48 6.88 28.96 20.21
N VAL A 49 7.50 30.14 20.35
CA VAL A 49 7.04 31.34 19.65
C VAL A 49 7.12 31.13 18.13
N LEU A 50 6.26 31.82 17.37
CA LEU A 50 6.09 31.58 15.94
C LEU A 50 7.41 31.64 15.16
N SER A 51 8.26 32.63 15.43
CA SER A 51 9.57 32.76 14.76
C SER A 51 10.44 31.51 14.96
N ARG A 52 10.56 31.05 16.21
CA ARG A 52 11.33 29.85 16.58
C ARG A 52 10.74 28.59 15.95
N PHE A 53 9.41 28.46 15.95
CA PHE A 53 8.71 27.36 15.30
C PHE A 53 9.02 27.28 13.79
N LEU A 54 9.01 28.42 13.09
CA LEU A 54 9.32 28.48 11.66
C LEU A 54 10.77 28.10 11.37
N THR A 55 11.71 28.53 12.21
CA THR A 55 13.13 28.13 12.09
C THR A 55 13.29 26.61 12.28
N ILE A 56 12.70 26.05 13.34
CA ILE A 56 12.75 24.61 13.63
C ILE A 56 12.14 23.82 12.46
N SER A 57 10.96 24.21 12.00
CA SER A 57 10.27 23.53 10.89
C SER A 57 11.09 23.56 9.60
N SER A 58 11.71 24.71 9.30
CA SER A 58 12.59 24.86 8.13
C SER A 58 13.80 23.94 8.22
N ASN A 59 14.44 23.84 9.39
CA ASN A 59 15.58 22.97 9.62
C ASN A 59 15.22 21.49 9.49
N ILE A 60 14.06 21.08 10.03
CA ILE A 60 13.57 19.69 9.89
C ILE A 60 13.39 19.33 8.42
N ILE A 61 12.72 20.20 7.64
CA ILE A 61 12.51 19.97 6.20
C ILE A 61 13.84 19.94 5.45
N HIS A 62 14.75 20.88 5.76
CA HIS A 62 16.07 20.94 5.15
C HIS A 62 16.88 19.66 5.38
N ASN A 63 17.00 19.22 6.63
CA ASN A 63 17.71 18.00 6.99
C ASN A 63 17.07 16.77 6.35
N TRP A 64 15.73 16.65 6.42
CA TRP A 64 15.00 15.55 5.79
C TRP A 64 15.27 15.48 4.28
N SER A 65 15.39 16.64 3.61
CA SER A 65 15.70 16.75 2.18
C SER A 65 17.14 16.37 1.87
N ILE A 66 18.12 16.86 2.64
CA ILE A 66 19.55 16.54 2.44
C ILE A 66 19.78 15.05 2.62
N GLU A 67 19.24 14.45 3.69
CA GLU A 67 19.40 13.01 3.95
C GLU A 67 18.91 12.12 2.81
N ARG A 68 18.06 12.64 1.92
CA ARG A 68 17.44 11.89 0.80
C ARG A 68 17.92 12.36 -0.56
N ASP A 69 18.97 13.19 -0.60
CA ASP A 69 19.59 13.61 -1.85
C ASP A 69 20.33 12.42 -2.47
N PRO A 70 19.91 11.92 -3.66
CA PRO A 70 20.52 10.76 -4.29
C PRO A 70 21.97 10.97 -4.74
N SER A 71 22.48 12.21 -4.73
CA SER A 71 23.89 12.51 -5.02
C SER A 71 24.83 12.18 -3.85
N LEU A 72 24.31 11.98 -2.64
CA LEU A 72 25.10 11.67 -1.45
C LEU A 72 25.35 10.16 -1.31
N ALA A 73 26.56 9.78 -0.90
CA ALA A 73 26.94 8.38 -0.73
C ALA A 73 26.10 7.62 0.32
N ASN A 74 25.57 8.32 1.32
CA ASN A 74 24.78 7.78 2.43
C ASN A 74 23.29 8.19 2.35
N ALA A 75 22.79 8.47 1.15
CA ALA A 75 21.39 8.87 0.95
C ALA A 75 20.42 7.81 1.48
N ARG A 76 19.40 8.26 2.23
CA ARG A 76 18.25 7.46 2.65
C ARG A 76 17.32 7.28 1.45
N ILE A 77 17.36 6.11 0.83
CA ILE A 77 16.55 5.81 -0.35
C ILE A 77 15.16 5.28 0.08
N PHE A 78 14.11 5.70 -0.63
CA PHE A 78 12.79 5.11 -0.43
C PHE A 78 12.76 3.67 -0.93
N ALA A 79 12.25 2.76 -0.10
CA ALA A 79 11.95 1.41 -0.55
C ALA A 79 10.89 1.48 -1.65
N THR A 80 11.24 1.01 -2.85
CA THR A 80 10.33 0.95 -4.00
C THR A 80 9.51 -0.34 -4.02
N GLU A 81 9.94 -1.34 -3.25
CA GLU A 81 9.24 -2.62 -3.09
C GLU A 81 9.02 -2.94 -1.61
N PRO A 82 7.89 -3.58 -1.26
CA PRO A 82 7.65 -4.05 0.09
C PRO A 82 8.59 -5.22 0.45
N THR A 83 9.11 -5.21 1.68
CA THR A 83 9.79 -6.36 2.26
C THR A 83 8.76 -7.36 2.75
N ILE A 84 8.86 -8.62 2.31
CA ILE A 84 7.89 -9.67 2.65
C ILE A 84 8.44 -10.51 3.79
N ALA A 85 7.87 -10.32 4.99
CA ALA A 85 8.21 -11.11 6.16
C ALA A 85 7.84 -12.60 6.00
N LEU A 86 8.53 -13.48 6.72
CA LEU A 86 8.30 -14.93 6.66
C LEU A 86 6.84 -15.30 6.98
N GLN A 87 6.23 -14.68 7.99
CA GLN A 87 4.82 -14.90 8.34
C GLN A 87 3.86 -14.61 7.17
N LEU A 88 4.16 -13.57 6.38
CA LEU A 88 3.37 -13.24 5.21
C LEU A 88 3.57 -14.28 4.11
N TRP A 89 4.81 -14.73 3.87
CA TRP A 89 5.09 -15.85 2.96
C TRP A 89 4.30 -17.12 3.33
N THR A 90 4.28 -17.50 4.61
CA THR A 90 3.57 -18.68 5.10
C THR A 90 2.06 -18.56 4.87
N SER A 91 1.45 -17.47 5.33
CA SER A 91 0.00 -17.25 5.15
C SER A 91 -0.42 -17.12 3.69
N SER A 92 0.44 -16.55 2.83
CA SER A 92 0.25 -16.52 1.38
C SER A 92 0.34 -17.87 0.72
N TYR A 93 1.28 -18.72 1.15
CA TYR A 93 1.42 -20.07 0.62
C TYR A 93 0.22 -20.93 0.99
N GLN A 94 -0.24 -20.87 2.25
CA GLN A 94 -1.47 -21.53 2.69
C GLN A 94 -2.68 -21.02 1.90
N TRP A 95 -2.83 -19.70 1.74
CA TRP A 95 -3.91 -19.12 0.93
C TRP A 95 -3.83 -19.55 -0.54
N ALA A 96 -2.63 -19.65 -1.11
CA ALA A 96 -2.44 -20.07 -2.50
C ALA A 96 -2.92 -21.50 -2.74
N LYS A 97 -2.86 -22.38 -1.73
CA LYS A 97 -3.37 -23.76 -1.78
C LYS A 97 -4.90 -23.87 -1.71
N LEU A 98 -5.60 -22.86 -1.19
CA LEU A 98 -7.05 -22.90 -1.08
C LEU A 98 -7.71 -22.96 -2.46
N THR A 99 -8.72 -23.81 -2.64
CA THR A 99 -9.54 -23.83 -3.85
C THR A 99 -10.56 -22.68 -3.79
N LYS A 100 -10.12 -21.48 -4.17
CA LYS A 100 -10.98 -20.30 -4.35
C LYS A 100 -11.13 -20.02 -5.84
N ASP A 101 -12.36 -19.83 -6.29
CA ASP A 101 -12.69 -19.44 -7.65
C ASP A 101 -12.44 -17.94 -7.81
N ILE A 102 -11.46 -17.60 -8.64
CA ILE A 102 -11.00 -16.23 -8.87
C ILE A 102 -11.38 -15.83 -10.28
N ILE A 103 -12.08 -14.71 -10.41
CA ILE A 103 -12.43 -14.15 -11.72
C ILE A 103 -11.30 -13.23 -12.17
N CYS A 104 -10.79 -13.45 -13.38
CA CYS A 104 -9.76 -12.63 -14.01
C CYS A 104 -10.37 -11.82 -15.15
N ILE A 105 -10.19 -10.50 -15.12
CA ILE A 105 -10.53 -9.60 -16.22
C ILE A 105 -9.23 -8.96 -16.72
N PRO A 106 -8.88 -9.11 -18.01
CA PRO A 106 -7.73 -8.43 -18.59
C PRO A 106 -7.96 -6.91 -18.59
N ASN A 107 -6.89 -6.16 -18.34
CA ASN A 107 -6.79 -4.72 -18.49
C ASN A 107 -5.56 -4.42 -19.37
N ASP A 108 -5.52 -3.29 -20.07
CA ASP A 108 -4.57 -3.05 -21.18
C ASP A 108 -3.11 -3.45 -20.88
N SER A 109 -2.62 -3.16 -19.66
CA SER A 109 -1.27 -3.48 -19.20
C SER A 109 -1.19 -4.32 -17.92
N SER A 110 -2.33 -4.65 -17.30
CA SER A 110 -2.40 -5.35 -16.02
C SER A 110 -3.53 -6.40 -16.01
N LYS A 111 -3.54 -7.31 -15.04
CA LYS A 111 -4.66 -8.25 -14.87
C LYS A 111 -5.39 -7.93 -13.58
N ILE A 112 -6.71 -7.74 -13.68
CA ILE A 112 -7.55 -7.51 -12.51
C ILE A 112 -8.13 -8.85 -12.08
N TYR A 113 -7.89 -9.20 -10.83
CA TYR A 113 -8.40 -10.40 -10.19
C TYR A 113 -9.41 -10.02 -9.12
N TYR A 114 -10.54 -10.70 -9.11
CA TYR A 114 -11.57 -10.59 -8.09
C TYR A 114 -11.56 -11.86 -7.27
N ILE A 115 -11.32 -11.69 -5.97
CA ILE A 115 -11.10 -12.78 -5.02
C ILE A 115 -12.24 -12.75 -4.00
N PRO A 116 -12.92 -13.86 -3.75
CA PRO A 116 -13.93 -13.93 -2.70
C PRO A 116 -13.29 -13.71 -1.32
N ALA A 117 -13.84 -12.76 -0.55
CA ALA A 117 -13.37 -12.49 0.79
C ALA A 117 -13.77 -13.58 1.78
N ARG A 118 -13.11 -13.60 2.95
CA ARG A 118 -13.38 -14.55 4.05
C ARG A 118 -13.32 -16.01 3.55
N ASP A 119 -14.23 -16.85 4.02
CA ASP A 119 -14.30 -18.29 3.72
C ASP A 119 -15.15 -18.61 2.48
N LEU A 120 -15.65 -17.58 1.78
CA LEU A 120 -16.39 -17.76 0.53
C LEU A 120 -15.49 -18.43 -0.51
N LYS A 121 -15.99 -19.49 -1.14
CA LYS A 121 -15.23 -20.25 -2.16
C LYS A 121 -15.24 -19.56 -3.51
N SER A 122 -16.33 -18.89 -3.87
CA SER A 122 -16.51 -18.31 -5.20
C SER A 122 -17.17 -16.93 -5.16
N THR A 123 -17.03 -16.20 -6.25
CA THR A 123 -17.76 -14.96 -6.54
C THR A 123 -18.43 -15.14 -7.89
N THR A 124 -19.70 -14.76 -8.00
CA THR A 124 -20.47 -14.87 -9.23
C THR A 124 -20.32 -13.63 -10.12
N GLN A 125 -20.58 -13.78 -11.43
CA GLN A 125 -20.56 -12.65 -12.36
C GLN A 125 -21.61 -11.58 -11.99
N ALA A 126 -22.77 -11.99 -11.47
CA ALA A 126 -23.82 -11.07 -11.01
C ALA A 126 -23.34 -10.20 -9.84
N GLU A 127 -22.58 -10.78 -8.90
CA GLU A 127 -21.98 -10.03 -7.79
C GLU A 127 -20.92 -9.04 -8.28
N LEU A 128 -20.14 -9.39 -9.30
CA LEU A 128 -19.18 -8.47 -9.92
C LEU A 128 -19.86 -7.30 -10.64
N ILE A 129 -20.94 -7.57 -11.38
CA ILE A 129 -21.74 -6.51 -12.01
C ILE A 129 -22.25 -5.54 -10.94
N LYS A 130 -22.71 -6.06 -9.79
CA LYS A 130 -23.15 -5.24 -8.66
C LYS A 130 -22.00 -4.49 -8.00
N TYR A 131 -20.84 -5.11 -7.84
CA TYR A 131 -19.63 -4.51 -7.27
C TYR A 131 -19.17 -3.30 -8.10
N ASN A 132 -19.23 -3.40 -9.43
CA ASN A 132 -18.79 -2.35 -10.34
C ASN A 132 -19.77 -1.16 -10.46
N LYS A 133 -20.96 -1.24 -9.85
CA LYS A 133 -21.89 -0.10 -9.81
C LYS A 133 -21.44 0.92 -8.76
N LYS A 134 -21.69 2.21 -9.01
CA LYS A 134 -21.50 3.26 -8.01
C LYS A 134 -22.33 2.95 -6.77
N TRP A 135 -21.70 3.05 -5.60
CA TRP A 135 -22.38 2.90 -4.32
C TRP A 135 -23.20 4.16 -4.02
N THR A 136 -24.49 3.98 -3.80
CA THR A 136 -25.40 5.06 -3.38
C THR A 136 -25.67 5.04 -1.88
N THR A 137 -25.27 3.97 -1.18
CA THR A 137 -25.43 3.84 0.27
C THR A 137 -24.18 3.26 0.93
N PHE A 138 -23.98 3.58 2.21
CA PHE A 138 -22.89 2.99 3.00
C PHE A 138 -22.98 1.47 3.11
N GLY A 139 -24.21 0.91 3.14
CA GLY A 139 -24.41 -0.54 3.13
C GLY A 139 -23.89 -1.22 1.86
N GLN A 140 -24.06 -0.59 0.68
CA GLN A 140 -23.49 -1.08 -0.57
C GLN A 140 -21.97 -0.99 -0.56
N PHE A 141 -21.41 0.11 -0.05
CA PHE A 141 -19.97 0.25 0.14
C PHE A 141 -19.41 -0.84 1.06
N LYS A 142 -20.06 -1.13 2.20
CA LYS A 142 -19.64 -2.19 3.12
C LYS A 142 -19.64 -3.57 2.44
N LYS A 143 -20.66 -3.88 1.62
CA LYS A 143 -20.73 -5.12 0.84
C LYS A 143 -19.63 -5.24 -0.22
N SER A 144 -19.05 -4.13 -0.67
CA SER A 144 -17.90 -4.20 -1.60
C SER A 144 -16.68 -4.89 -0.97
N PHE A 145 -16.55 -4.88 0.36
CA PHE A 145 -15.48 -5.59 1.07
C PHE A 145 -15.69 -7.10 1.19
N ASP A 146 -16.76 -7.64 0.62
CA ASP A 146 -16.93 -9.09 0.46
C ASP A 146 -16.15 -9.62 -0.77
N ILE A 147 -15.59 -8.72 -1.59
CA ILE A 147 -14.77 -9.05 -2.76
C ILE A 147 -13.45 -8.27 -2.69
N TRP A 148 -12.34 -9.01 -2.72
CA TRP A 148 -11.03 -8.38 -2.89
C TRP A 148 -10.72 -8.15 -4.36
N ARG A 149 -10.66 -6.89 -4.77
CA ARG A 149 -10.14 -6.49 -6.08
C ARG A 149 -8.63 -6.35 -5.98
N MET A 150 -7.91 -7.05 -6.84
CA MET A 150 -6.46 -7.00 -6.92
C MET A 150 -6.04 -6.70 -8.36
N GLU A 151 -5.13 -5.75 -8.53
CA GLU A 151 -4.51 -5.46 -9.81
C GLU A 151 -3.08 -6.01 -9.79
N MET A 152 -2.87 -7.09 -10.55
CA MET A 152 -1.59 -7.79 -10.62
C MET A 152 -0.75 -7.23 -11.77
N GLN A 153 0.48 -6.86 -11.43
CA GLN A 153 1.51 -6.47 -12.38
C GLN A 153 2.17 -7.70 -13.02
N ASN A 154 3.08 -7.46 -13.97
CA ASN A 154 3.79 -8.53 -14.66
C ASN A 154 4.73 -9.34 -13.75
N TYR A 155 5.34 -10.39 -14.31
CA TYR A 155 6.27 -11.28 -13.62
C TYR A 155 7.40 -10.54 -12.88
N SER A 156 7.96 -9.47 -13.46
CA SER A 156 9.09 -8.76 -12.88
C SER A 156 8.70 -7.76 -11.80
N HIS A 157 7.46 -7.23 -11.85
CA HIS A 157 7.01 -6.15 -10.96
C HIS A 157 5.82 -6.55 -10.08
N TRP A 158 5.54 -7.84 -9.92
CA TRP A 158 4.37 -8.31 -9.17
C TRP A 158 4.26 -7.76 -7.74
N LYS A 159 5.37 -7.36 -7.09
CA LYS A 159 5.37 -6.77 -5.75
C LYS A 159 4.77 -5.36 -5.69
N THR A 160 4.69 -4.66 -6.82
CA THR A 160 4.04 -3.33 -6.93
C THR A 160 2.54 -3.43 -7.27
N SER A 161 2.01 -4.66 -7.31
CA SER A 161 0.58 -4.93 -7.45
C SER A 161 -0.24 -4.31 -6.32
N LYS A 162 -1.51 -4.04 -6.61
CA LYS A 162 -2.42 -3.34 -5.68
C LYS A 162 -3.56 -4.25 -5.25
N CYS A 163 -4.05 -4.06 -4.04
CA CYS A 163 -5.21 -4.78 -3.51
C CYS A 163 -6.08 -3.84 -2.67
N ASN A 164 -7.38 -4.13 -2.56
CA ASN A 164 -8.31 -3.36 -1.72
C ASN A 164 -8.52 -3.95 -0.31
N CYS A 165 -7.73 -4.95 0.09
CA CYS A 165 -7.87 -5.56 1.42
C CYS A 165 -7.20 -4.73 2.52
N PRO A 166 -7.69 -4.79 3.77
CA PRO A 166 -7.13 -4.01 4.90
C PRO A 166 -5.63 -4.20 5.12
N ALA A 167 -5.13 -5.43 4.96
CA ALA A 167 -3.70 -5.72 5.12
C ALA A 167 -2.82 -4.98 4.11
N PHE A 168 -3.30 -4.83 2.86
CA PHE A 168 -2.58 -4.05 1.85
C PHE A 168 -2.57 -2.57 2.21
N PHE A 169 -3.71 -2.03 2.64
CA PHE A 169 -3.79 -0.63 3.02
C PHE A 169 -2.84 -0.24 4.14
N LYS A 170 -2.53 -1.18 5.03
CA LYS A 170 -1.57 -0.98 6.13
C LYS A 170 -0.11 -1.19 5.71
N ASN A 171 0.17 -2.21 4.89
CA ASN A 171 1.53 -2.71 4.71
C ASN A 171 2.10 -2.59 3.30
N TYR A 172 1.39 -2.00 2.33
CA TYR A 172 1.73 -2.01 0.89
C TYR A 172 1.83 -3.41 0.24
N VAL A 173 1.58 -4.47 1.00
CA VAL A 173 1.57 -5.86 0.53
C VAL A 173 0.60 -6.67 1.36
N CYS A 174 0.03 -7.73 0.78
CA CYS A 174 -0.92 -8.59 1.47
C CYS A 174 -0.81 -10.04 1.01
N LYS A 175 -1.49 -10.93 1.72
CA LYS A 175 -1.42 -12.35 1.42
C LYS A 175 -1.96 -12.70 0.03
N HIS A 176 -2.91 -11.92 -0.47
CA HIS A 176 -3.54 -12.10 -1.79
C HIS A 176 -2.56 -11.80 -2.92
N ILE A 177 -1.77 -10.73 -2.84
CA ILE A 177 -0.78 -10.37 -3.86
C ILE A 177 0.28 -11.47 -3.96
N VAL A 178 0.91 -11.80 -2.83
CA VAL A 178 1.96 -12.81 -2.78
C VAL A 178 1.40 -14.19 -3.13
N GLY A 179 0.21 -14.54 -2.63
CA GLY A 179 -0.45 -15.80 -2.93
C GLY A 179 -0.81 -15.96 -4.41
N MET A 180 -1.28 -14.89 -5.06
CA MET A 180 -1.54 -14.89 -6.50
C MET A 180 -0.26 -14.96 -7.31
N ALA A 181 0.81 -14.27 -6.90
CA ALA A 181 2.12 -14.42 -7.51
C ALA A 181 2.64 -15.86 -7.43
N ILE A 182 2.37 -16.57 -6.32
CA ILE A 182 2.67 -18.01 -6.20
C ILE A 182 1.84 -18.83 -7.19
N ARG A 183 0.51 -18.62 -7.27
CA ARG A 183 -0.37 -19.35 -8.21
C ARG A 183 0.02 -19.13 -9.68
N LEU A 184 0.40 -17.91 -10.02
CA LEU A 184 0.85 -17.51 -11.36
C LEU A 184 2.31 -17.87 -11.64
N LYS A 185 3.00 -18.48 -10.68
CA LYS A 185 4.43 -18.86 -10.76
C LYS A 185 5.38 -17.66 -10.97
N TYR A 186 4.97 -16.47 -10.53
CA TYR A 186 5.80 -15.26 -10.57
C TYR A 186 6.87 -15.24 -9.47
N CYS A 187 6.66 -16.03 -8.41
CA CYS A 187 7.65 -16.20 -7.36
C CYS A 187 7.61 -17.63 -6.78
N LYS A 188 8.70 -18.02 -6.14
CA LYS A 188 8.80 -19.26 -5.36
C LYS A 188 8.85 -18.89 -3.87
N PRO A 189 7.93 -19.41 -3.03
CA PRO A 189 7.99 -19.13 -1.60
C PRO A 189 9.23 -19.78 -0.99
N PRO A 190 9.87 -19.14 0.02
CA PRO A 190 11.00 -19.71 0.76
C PRO A 190 10.66 -21.10 1.31
N ALA A 191 11.66 -21.99 1.41
CA ALA A 191 11.44 -23.35 1.92
C ALA A 191 10.86 -23.35 3.34
N THR A 192 11.35 -22.46 4.20
CA THR A 192 10.89 -22.25 5.58
C THR A 192 9.43 -21.78 5.67
N ALA A 193 8.88 -21.18 4.62
CA ALA A 193 7.47 -20.78 4.60
C ALA A 193 6.51 -21.97 4.37
N LYS A 194 7.04 -23.11 3.92
CA LYS A 194 6.26 -24.31 3.58
C LYS A 194 6.13 -25.31 4.73
N THR A 195 6.95 -25.18 5.77
CA THR A 195 7.09 -26.18 6.85
C THR A 195 6.01 -26.07 7.92
N VAL A 196 5.22 -25.00 7.92
CA VAL A 196 4.12 -24.82 8.88
C VAL A 196 2.87 -25.57 8.39
N PRO A 197 2.32 -26.52 9.17
CA PRO A 197 1.08 -27.23 8.84
C PRO A 197 -0.12 -26.28 8.67
N ILE A 198 -1.16 -26.77 7.98
CA ILE A 198 -2.45 -26.07 7.81
C ILE A 198 -3.28 -26.27 9.08
#